data_AF-A0A9N9RQI1-F1
#
_entry.id   AF-A0A9N9RQI1-F1
#
_cell.length_a   1.000
_cell.length_b   1.000
_cell.length_c   1.000
_cell.angle_alpha   90.00
_cell.angle_beta   90.00
_cell.angle_gamma   90.00
#
_symmetry.space_group_name_H-M   'P 1'
#
loop_
_entity.id
_entity.type
_entity.pdbx_description
1 polymer ?
#
loop_
_entity_poly.entity_id
_entity_poly.type
_entity_poly.pdbx_seq_one_letter_code
_entity_poly.pdbx_strand_id
1 'polypeptide(L)' 'MSIAKPQLRGLLQNQIKKNLLISGVFVTVVMVAVQVFRNEPKKRDYAEFYKNYDPEAVFQRMVAGGYMQCVEKRD' A
#
# COMPACT_ATOMS: atom_id res chain seq x y z
N MET A 1 3.65 15.37 54.03
CA MET A 1 4.41 15.06 52.79
C MET A 1 4.59 16.34 52.01
N SER A 2 5.83 16.76 51.75
CA SER A 2 6.12 17.98 50.98
C SER A 2 6.15 17.64 49.49
N ILE A 3 5.38 18.37 48.68
CA ILE A 3 5.41 18.24 47.21
C ILE A 3 6.71 18.85 46.68
N ALA A 4 7.40 18.10 45.82
CA ALA A 4 8.60 18.58 45.12
C ALA A 4 8.20 19.67 44.10
N LYS A 5 9.03 20.71 43.95
CA LYS A 5 8.73 21.81 43.03
C LYS A 5 8.62 21.29 41.58
N PRO A 6 7.52 21.60 40.87
CA PRO A 6 7.37 21.22 39.47
C PRO A 6 8.26 22.06 38.55
N GLN A 7 8.51 21.55 37.34
CA GLN A 7 9.16 22.32 36.27
C GLN A 7 8.22 23.41 35.74
N LEU A 8 8.67 24.67 35.78
CA LEU A 8 7.87 25.84 35.37
C LEU A 8 8.35 26.49 34.06
N ARG A 9 9.47 26.04 33.47
CA ARG A 9 10.06 26.62 32.26
C ARG A 9 10.41 25.52 31.25
N GLY A 10 10.45 25.86 29.97
CA GLY A 10 10.82 24.90 28.90
C GLY A 10 9.79 23.82 28.60
N LEU A 11 8.57 23.92 29.16
CA LEU A 11 7.48 22.95 28.97
C LEU A 11 7.15 22.74 27.49
N LEU A 12 7.06 23.85 26.73
CA LEU A 12 6.79 23.82 25.29
C LEU A 12 7.91 23.10 24.52
N GLN A 13 9.17 23.39 24.81
CA GLN A 13 10.31 22.75 24.13
C GLN A 13 10.33 21.24 24.38
N ASN A 14 10.03 20.82 25.61
CA ASN A 14 9.91 19.40 25.95
C ASN A 14 8.74 18.72 25.22
N GLN A 15 7.60 19.41 25.10
CA GLN A 15 6.45 18.89 24.39
C GLN A 15 6.70 18.76 22.89
N ILE A 16 7.34 19.76 22.27
CA ILE A 16 7.73 19.70 20.85
C ILE A 16 8.68 18.53 20.58
N LYS A 17 9.71 18.34 21.41
CA LYS A 17 10.65 17.22 21.23
C LYS A 17 9.96 15.86 21.32
N LYS A 18 9.05 15.70 22.30
CA LYS A 18 8.25 14.47 22.43
C LYS A 18 7.35 14.24 21.23
N ASN A 19 6.61 15.26 20.81
CA ASN A 19 5.70 15.16 19.68
C ASN A 19 6.46 14.86 18.37
N LEU A 20 7.64 15.45 18.18
CA LEU A 20 8.47 15.20 17.02
C LEU A 20 8.90 13.73 16.96
N LEU A 21 9.39 13.16 18.07
CA LEU A 21 9.73 11.75 18.15
C LEU A 21 8.54 10.84 17.87
N ILE A 22 7.38 11.13 18.49
CA ILE A 22 6.15 10.36 18.28
C ILE A 22 5.72 10.43 16.81
N SER A 23 5.74 11.62 16.20
CA SER A 23 5.37 11.78 14.79
C SER A 23 6.32 11.05 13.86
N GLY A 24 7.63 11.06 14.12
CA GLY A 24 8.62 10.35 13.32
C GLY A 24 8.37 8.84 13.35
N VAL A 25 8.18 8.28 14.54
CA VAL A 25 7.84 6.86 14.69
C VAL A 25 6.53 6.53 13.99
N PHE A 26 5.50 7.36 14.18
CA PHE A 26 4.18 7.12 13.62
C PHE A 26 4.19 7.11 12.08
N VAL A 27 4.85 8.09 11.45
CA VAL A 27 4.98 8.14 9.98
C VAL A 27 5.69 6.89 9.45
N THR A 28 6.75 6.46 10.13
CA THR A 28 7.52 5.27 9.71
C THR A 28 6.67 4.01 9.77
N VAL A 29 5.89 3.83 10.84
CA VAL A 29 4.98 2.69 11.01
C VAL A 29 3.89 2.69 9.93
N VAL A 30 3.25 3.84 9.68
CA VAL A 30 2.19 3.96 8.67
C VAL A 30 2.74 3.68 7.27
N MET A 31 3.93 4.19 6.95
CA MET A 31 4.59 3.93 5.68
C MET A 31 4.81 2.43 5.44
N VAL A 32 5.37 1.73 6.44
CA VAL A 32 5.60 0.28 6.35
C VAL A 32 4.27 -0.48 6.24
N ALA A 33 3.25 -0.10 7.02
CA ALA A 33 1.94 -0.71 6.93
C ALA A 33 1.32 -0.59 5.53
N VAL A 34 1.36 0.61 4.93
CA VAL A 34 0.84 0.81 3.56
C VAL A 34 1.64 0.01 2.54
N GLN A 35 2.96 -0.07 2.68
CA GLN A 35 3.80 -0.85 1.78
C GLN A 35 3.42 -2.34 1.81
N VAL A 36 3.34 -2.94 3.00
CA VAL A 36 3.10 -4.37 3.18
C VAL A 36 1.65 -4.76 2.90
N PHE A 37 0.68 -3.96 3.36
CA PHE A 37 -0.73 -4.34 3.23
C PHE A 37 -1.39 -3.89 1.93
N ARG A 38 -0.83 -2.89 1.23
CA ARG A 38 -1.45 -2.35 0.01
C ARG A 38 -0.60 -2.53 -1.23
N ASN A 39 0.68 -2.19 -1.17
CA ASN A 39 1.52 -2.15 -2.37
C ASN A 39 2.02 -3.54 -2.76
N GLU A 40 2.51 -4.32 -1.79
CA GLU A 40 3.04 -5.66 -2.04
C GLU A 40 1.99 -6.66 -2.55
N PRO A 41 0.75 -6.73 -2.01
CA PRO A 41 -0.26 -7.64 -2.52
C PRO A 41 -0.59 -7.34 -3.97
N LYS A 42 -0.80 -6.06 -4.32
CA LYS A 42 -1.03 -5.67 -5.71
C LYS A 42 0.10 -6.12 -6.63
N LYS A 43 1.35 -5.86 -6.25
CA LYS A 43 2.51 -6.30 -7.06
C LYS A 43 2.54 -7.82 -7.22
N ARG A 44 2.25 -8.56 -6.15
CA ARG A 44 2.19 -10.03 -6.18
C ARG A 44 1.07 -10.51 -7.09
N ASP A 45 -0.13 -9.96 -6.98
CA ASP A 45 -1.29 -10.39 -7.78
C ASP A 45 -1.04 -10.17 -9.28
N TYR A 46 -0.45 -9.03 -9.66
CA TYR A 46 -0.03 -8.80 -11.04
C TYR A 46 1.04 -9.79 -11.49
N ALA A 47 2.06 -10.04 -10.65
CA ALA A 47 3.12 -10.98 -10.99
C ALA A 47 2.59 -12.42 -11.12
N GLU A 48 1.66 -12.83 -10.27
CA GLU A 48 1.02 -14.14 -10.29
C GLU A 48 0.13 -14.32 -11.51
N PHE A 49 -0.65 -13.28 -11.87
CA PHE A 49 -1.43 -13.28 -13.10
C PHE A 49 -0.57 -13.53 -14.34
N TYR A 50 0.54 -12.77 -14.49
CA TYR A 50 1.41 -12.90 -15.65
C TYR A 50 2.32 -14.12 -15.64
N LYS A 51 2.45 -14.84 -14.52
CA LYS A 51 3.32 -16.02 -14.42
C LYS A 51 2.89 -17.15 -15.37
N ASN A 52 1.59 -17.34 -15.53
CA ASN A 52 1.00 -18.40 -16.37
C ASN A 52 0.05 -17.83 -17.43
N TYR A 53 0.14 -16.53 -17.71
CA TYR A 53 -0.73 -15.87 -18.68
C TYR A 53 -0.33 -16.25 -20.11
N ASP A 54 -1.22 -16.93 -20.82
CA ASP A 54 -1.11 -17.19 -22.25
C ASP A 54 -2.01 -16.21 -23.04
N PRO A 55 -1.42 -15.22 -23.75
CA PRO A 55 -2.19 -14.24 -24.51
C PRO A 55 -3.05 -14.87 -25.61
N GLU A 56 -2.59 -15.95 -26.24
CA GLU A 56 -3.24 -16.55 -27.39
C GLU A 56 -4.50 -17.33 -26.96
N ALA A 57 -4.40 -18.10 -25.88
CA ALA A 57 -5.56 -18.79 -25.31
C ALA A 57 -6.65 -17.81 -24.83
N VAL A 58 -6.26 -16.67 -24.26
CA VAL A 58 -7.21 -15.62 -23.84
C VAL A 58 -7.84 -14.94 -25.04
N PHE A 59 -7.05 -14.64 -26.07
CA PHE A 59 -7.53 -14.08 -27.33
C PHE A 59 -8.57 -15.01 -27.99
N GLN A 60 -8.27 -16.30 -28.12
CA GLN A 60 -9.19 -17.29 -28.69
C GLN A 60 -10.50 -17.39 -27.89
N ARG A 61 -10.44 -17.33 -26.55
CA ARG A 61 -11.65 -17.25 -25.70
C ARG A 61 -12.46 -15.99 -25.99
N MET A 62 -11.81 -14.85 -26.21
CA MET A 62 -12.49 -13.59 -26.50
C MET A 62 -13.16 -13.57 -27.89
N VAL A 63 -12.48 -14.14 -28.90
CA VAL A 63 -13.03 -14.31 -30.25
C VAL A 63 -14.22 -15.26 -30.23
N ALA A 64 -14.10 -16.41 -29.54
CA ALA A 64 -15.20 -17.37 -29.41
C ALA A 64 -16.44 -16.78 -28.71
N GLY A 65 -16.20 -15.92 -27.70
CA GLY A 65 -17.23 -15.17 -26.98
C GLY A 65 -17.85 -14.00 -27.76
N GLY A 66 -17.35 -13.67 -28.95
CA GLY A 66 -17.86 -12.57 -29.78
C GLY A 66 -17.57 -11.18 -29.23
N TYR A 67 -16.57 -11.03 -28.35
CA TYR A 67 -16.22 -9.73 -27.77
C TYR A 67 -15.37 -8.85 -28.72
N MET A 68 -14.81 -9.43 -29.77
CA MET A 68 -13.94 -8.73 -30.72
C MET A 68 -14.69 -8.40 -32.01
N GLN A 69 -14.77 -7.12 -32.35
CA GLN A 69 -15.41 -6.64 -33.58
C GLN A 69 -14.51 -6.75 -34.82
N CYS A 70 -13.19 -6.70 -34.61
CA CYS A 70 -12.18 -6.69 -35.67
C CYS A 70 -11.73 -8.09 -36.12
N VAL A 71 -12.24 -9.15 -35.50
CA VAL A 71 -11.88 -10.53 -35.82
C VAL A 71 -13.17 -11.32 -36.00
N GLU A 72 -13.39 -11.84 -37.20
CA GLU A 72 -14.57 -12.66 -37.51
C GLU A 72 -14.45 -14.02 -36.78
N LYS A 73 -15.56 -14.48 -36.22
CA LYS A 73 -15.63 -15.78 -35.54
C LYS A 73 -15.41 -16.85 -36.62
N ARG A 74 -14.23 -17.47 -36.65
CA ARG A 74 -13.92 -18.52 -37.61
C ARG A 74 -14.76 -19.76 -37.25
N ASP A 75 -15.76 -20.05 -38.07
CA ASP A 75 -16.66 -21.21 -37.97
C ASP A 75 -15.91 -22.56 -38.05
#